data_AF-A0A1F9I565-F1
#
_entry.id   AF-A0A1F9I565-F1
#
_cell.length_a   1.000
_cell.length_b   1.000
_cell.length_c   1.000
_cell.angle_alpha   90.00
_cell.angle_beta   90.00
_cell.angle_gamma   90.00
#
_symmetry.space_group_name_H-M   'P 1'
#
loop_
_entity.id
_entity.type
_entity.pdbx_description
1 polymer ?
#
loop_
_entity_poly.entity_id
_entity_poly.type
_entity_poly.pdbx_seq_one_letter_code
_entity_poly.pdbx_strand_id
1 'polypeptide(L)' 'MDFSTILGYLSGLYWIKPDLDTSTLLRTALLVHALDAVLCRVIAGHRGHNKILWTVAGFFLGIWALGTLFFLPARRDTQT' A
#
# COMPACT_ATOMS: atom_id res chain seq x y z
N MET A 1 17.91 -10.07 -10.54
CA MET A 1 17.51 -8.91 -9.73
C MET A 1 17.20 -9.41 -8.34
N ASP A 2 17.76 -8.78 -7.32
CA ASP A 2 17.60 -9.24 -5.94
C ASP A 2 16.19 -8.94 -5.41
N PHE A 3 15.63 -9.87 -4.64
CA PHE A 3 14.28 -9.74 -4.05
C PHE A 3 14.17 -8.47 -3.19
N SER A 4 15.27 -8.12 -2.51
CA SER A 4 15.45 -6.91 -1.71
C SER A 4 15.35 -5.64 -2.55
N THR A 5 15.89 -5.65 -3.77
CA THR A 5 15.81 -4.53 -4.70
C THR A 5 14.37 -4.33 -5.17
N ILE A 6 13.65 -5.42 -5.46
CA ILE A 6 12.24 -5.37 -5.85
C ILE A 6 11.40 -4.78 -4.72
N LEU A 7 11.58 -5.24 -3.47
CA LEU A 7 10.91 -4.69 -2.29
C LEU A 7 11.26 -3.22 -2.02
N GLY A 8 12.52 -2.83 -2.23
CA GLY A 8 12.97 -1.45 -2.11
C GLY A 8 12.29 -0.52 -3.11
N TYR A 9 12.09 -0.97 -4.35
CA TYR A 9 11.32 -0.24 -5.36
C TYR A 9 9.81 -0.23 -5.05
N LEU A 10 9.25 -1.36 -4.63
CA LEU A 10 7.81 -1.52 -4.39
C LEU A 10 7.32 -0.68 -3.20
N SER A 11 8.14 -0.56 -2.16
CA SER A 11 7.86 0.26 -0.97
C SER A 11 8.27 1.73 -1.11
N GLY A 12 9.01 2.11 -2.17
CA GLY A 12 9.60 3.44 -2.32
C GLY A 12 10.80 3.72 -1.39
N LEU A 13 11.19 2.76 -0.55
CA LEU A 13 12.27 2.94 0.43
C LEU A 13 13.65 3.06 -0.23
N TYR A 14 13.83 2.50 -1.43
CA TYR A 14 15.06 2.64 -2.22
C TYR A 14 15.37 4.11 -2.55
N TRP A 15 14.34 4.92 -2.78
CA TRP A 15 14.49 6.36 -3.05
C TRP A 15 14.91 7.16 -1.80
N ILE A 16 14.65 6.65 -0.60
CA ILE A 16 14.94 7.33 0.67
C ILE A 16 16.34 6.96 1.16
N LYS A 17 16.72 5.68 1.10
CA LYS A 17 18.01 5.21 1.58
C LYS A 17 18.42 3.89 0.90
N PRO A 18 19.30 3.92 -0.12
CA PRO A 18 19.68 2.72 -0.87
C PRO A 18 20.66 1.80 -0.12
N ASP A 19 21.33 2.32 0.92
CA ASP A 19 22.38 1.63 1.70
C ASP A 19 21.84 0.91 2.96
N LEU A 20 20.59 0.46 2.93
CA LEU A 20 19.97 -0.23 4.05
C LEU A 20 20.29 -1.72 4.02
N ASP A 21 20.73 -2.25 5.16
CA ASP A 21 20.88 -3.69 5.36
C ASP A 21 19.58 -4.42 4.99
N THR A 22 19.71 -5.55 4.27
CA THR A 22 18.59 -6.27 3.67
C THR A 22 17.52 -6.65 4.71
N SER A 23 17.95 -7.01 5.92
CA SER A 23 17.06 -7.39 7.01
C SER A 23 16.22 -6.22 7.52
N THR A 24 16.81 -5.02 7.55
CA THR A 24 16.15 -3.79 7.97
C THR A 24 15.19 -3.32 6.88
N LEU A 25 15.62 -3.36 5.62
CA LEU A 25 14.79 -3.00 4.47
C LEU A 25 13.53 -3.88 4.39
N LEU A 26 13.67 -5.19 4.57
CA LEU A 26 12.53 -6.12 4.57
C LEU A 26 11.54 -5.81 5.70
N ARG A 27 12.03 -5.56 6.92
CA ARG A 27 11.17 -5.21 8.08
C ARG A 27 10.44 -3.90 7.86
N THR A 28 11.13 -2.87 7.38
CA THR A 28 10.52 -1.57 7.12
C THR A 28 9.49 -1.67 5.99
N ALA A 29 9.80 -2.38 4.90
CA ALA A 29 8.86 -2.61 3.81
C ALA A 29 7.61 -3.37 4.29
N LEU A 30 7.76 -4.43 5.08
CA LEU A 30 6.62 -5.15 5.67
C LEU A 30 5.75 -4.24 6.55
N LEU A 31 6.39 -3.39 7.37
CA LEU A 31 5.67 -2.45 8.23
C LEU A 31 4.90 -1.42 7.40
N VAL A 32 5.51 -0.87 6.36
CA VAL A 32 4.87 0.09 5.45
C VAL A 32 3.68 -0.55 4.74
N HIS A 33 3.84 -1.74 4.15
CA HIS A 33 2.73 -2.44 3.50
C HIS A 33 1.61 -2.80 4.48
N ALA A 34 1.92 -3.14 5.73
CA ALA A 34 0.92 -3.38 6.76
C ALA A 34 0.13 -2.11 7.10
N LEU A 35 0.80 -0.96 7.20
CA LEU A 35 0.15 0.34 7.41
C LEU A 35 -0.70 0.73 6.19
N ASP A 36 -0.20 0.55 4.97
CA ASP A 36 -0.93 0.81 3.73
C ASP A 36 -2.19 -0.06 3.62
N ALA A 37 -2.12 -1.32 4.03
CA ALA A 37 -3.28 -2.22 4.09
C ALA A 37 -4.36 -1.72 5.07
N VAL A 38 -3.96 -1.23 6.25
CA VAL A 38 -4.89 -0.64 7.24
C VAL A 38 -5.50 0.65 6.72
N LEU A 39 -4.69 1.56 6.15
CA LEU A 39 -5.18 2.80 5.58
C LEU A 39 -6.14 2.55 4.41
N CYS A 40 -5.79 1.63 3.50
CA CYS A 40 -6.67 1.24 2.40
C CYS A 40 -8.00 0.65 2.91
N ARG A 41 -7.97 -0.19 3.94
CA ARG A 41 -9.17 -0.74 4.56
C ARG A 41 -10.10 0.36 5.10
N VAL A 42 -9.53 1.31 5.84
CA VAL A 42 -10.28 2.41 6.45
C VAL A 42 -10.87 3.30 5.36
N ILE A 43 -10.05 3.77 4.42
CA ILE A 43 -10.48 4.67 3.34
C ILE A 43 -11.52 4.00 2.45
N ALA A 44 -11.33 2.73 2.08
CA ALA A 44 -12.31 1.98 1.28
C ALA A 44 -13.64 1.84 2.03
N GLY A 45 -13.60 1.60 3.34
CA GLY A 45 -14.78 1.55 4.19
C GLY A 45 -15.55 2.87 4.24
N HIS A 46 -14.85 4.01 4.30
CA HIS A 46 -15.48 5.33 4.26
C HIS A 46 -15.97 5.72 2.85
N ARG A 47 -15.33 5.23 1.79
CA ARG A 47 -15.67 5.55 0.39
C ARG A 47 -16.66 4.58 -0.26
N GLY A 48 -17.30 3.68 0.50
CA GLY A 48 -18.27 2.70 -0.02
C GLY A 48 -17.65 1.61 -0.90
N HIS A 49 -16.33 1.46 -0.88
CA HIS A 49 -15.63 0.44 -1.66
C HIS A 49 -15.45 -0.86 -0.86
N ASN A 50 -15.19 -1.98 -1.55
CA ASN A 50 -14.97 -3.27 -0.90
C ASN A 50 -13.70 -3.24 -0.02
N LYS A 51 -13.92 -3.22 1.30
CA LYS A 51 -12.87 -3.15 2.33
C LYS A 51 -11.82 -4.26 2.16
N ILE A 52 -12.24 -5.49 1.88
CA ILE A 52 -11.35 -6.66 1.82
C ILE A 52 -10.45 -6.55 0.59
N LEU A 53 -11.03 -6.23 -0.57
CA LEU A 53 -10.30 -6.10 -1.83
C LEU A 53 -9.21 -5.01 -1.73
N TRP A 54 -9.55 -3.85 -1.15
CA TRP A 54 -8.59 -2.76 -0.95
C TRP A 54 -7.56 -3.04 0.16
N THR A 55 -7.91 -3.83 1.18
CA THR A 55 -6.93 -4.28 2.19
C THR A 55 -5.86 -5.16 1.55
N VAL A 56 -6.28 -6.14 0.76
CA VAL A 56 -5.38 -7.06 0.06
C VAL A 56 -4.55 -6.29 -0.96
N ALA A 57 -5.17 -5.39 -1.72
CA ALA A 57 -4.44 -4.51 -2.64
C ALA A 57 -3.38 -3.67 -1.90
N GLY A 58 -3.71 -3.04 -0.77
CA GLY A 58 -2.75 -2.28 0.05
C GLY A 58 -1.59 -3.13 0.58
N PHE A 59 -1.83 -4.40 0.93
CA PHE A 59 -0.78 -5.29 1.41
C PHE A 59 0.22 -5.70 0.31
N PHE A 60 -0.25 -5.91 -0.92
CA PHE A 60 0.59 -6.40 -2.02
C PHE A 60 1.16 -5.28 -2.91
N LEU A 61 0.42 -4.19 -3.11
CA LEU A 61 0.82 -3.03 -3.93
C LEU A 61 1.31 -1.85 -3.09
N GLY A 62 1.09 -1.85 -1.78
CA GLY A 62 1.56 -0.81 -0.86
C GLY A 62 1.03 0.58 -1.23
N ILE A 63 1.95 1.52 -1.33
CA ILE A 63 1.69 2.92 -1.63
C ILE A 63 0.97 3.14 -2.97
N TRP A 64 1.13 2.22 -3.94
CA TRP A 64 0.43 2.29 -5.23
C TRP A 64 -1.06 2.04 -5.07
N ALA A 65 -1.46 1.07 -4.25
CA ALA A 65 -2.87 0.84 -3.96
C ALA A 65 -3.47 2.02 -3.19
N LEU A 66 -2.73 2.56 -2.22
CA LEU A 66 -3.18 3.72 -1.46
C LEU A 66 -3.38 4.95 -2.36
N GLY A 67 -2.40 5.24 -3.23
CA GLY A 67 -2.48 6.34 -4.20
C GLY A 67 -3.65 6.17 -5.17
N THR A 68 -3.86 4.95 -5.68
CA THR A 68 -4.98 4.63 -6.58
C THR A 68 -6.32 4.83 -5.86
N LEU A 69 -6.44 4.40 -4.60
CA LEU A 69 -7.64 4.60 -3.79
C LEU A 69 -7.90 6.08 -3.51
N PHE A 70 -6.85 6.88 -3.37
CA PHE A 70 -6.97 8.31 -3.15
C PHE A 70 -7.48 9.04 -4.40
N PHE A 71 -6.96 8.65 -5.57
CA PHE A 71 -7.36 9.16 -6.88
C PHE A 71 -8.75 8.69 -7.32
N LEU A 72 -9.16 7.48 -6.92
CA LEU A 72 -10.49 6.97 -7.27
C LEU A 72 -11.57 7.83 -6.61
N PRO A 73 -12.54 8.38 -7.37
CA PRO A 73 -13.65 9.12 -6.79
C PRO A 73 -14.42 8.21 -5.82
N ALA A 74 -14.88 8.78 -4.70
CA ALA A 74 -15.65 8.03 -3.73
C ALA A 74 -16.90 7.46 -4.41
N ARG A 75 -17.06 6.14 -4.34
CA ARG A 75 -18.25 5.45 -4.84
C ARG A 75 -19.31 5.61 -3.76
N ARG A 76 -19.89 6.82 -3.72
CA ARG A 76 -21.18 7.02 -3.07
C ARG A 76 -22.15 6.25 -3.94
N ASP A 77 -22.53 5.05 -3.50
CA ASP A 77 -23.64 4.34 -4.11
C ASP A 77 -24.79 5.35 -4.19
N THR A 78 -25.07 5.78 -5.40
CA THR A 78 -26.21 6.62 -5.71
C THR A 78 -27.41 5.71 -5.55
N GLN A 79 -27.86 5.52 -4.31
CA GLN A 79 -29.23 5.10 -4.04
C GLN A 79 -30.11 6.33 -4.35
N THR A 80 -30.39 6.52 -5.64
CA THR A 80 -31.64 7.13 -6.10
C THR A 80 -32.73 6.10 -6.10
#